data_AF-A0A514TTX6-F1
#
_entry.id   AF-A0A514TTX6-F1
#
_cell.length_a   1.000
_cell.length_b   1.000
_cell.length_c   1.000
_cell.angle_alpha   90.00
_cell.angle_beta   90.00
_cell.angle_gamma   90.00
#
_symmetry.space_group_name_H-M   'P 1'
#
loop_
_entity.id
_entity.type
_entity.pdbx_description
1 polymer ?
#
loop_
_entity_poly.entity_id
_entity_poly.type
_entity_poly.pdbx_seq_one_letter_code
_entity_poly.pdbx_strand_id
1 'polypeptide(L)'
;MKFFVLTLSVLFFEMIFAASPDTKFIDECLKEINIPSDVRNPVVNVNDPKQKCFKACIMKKIGTLKNGKIDPTTTFEIMKNKVNGNLSSLKEKINECAKKANQKKR
;
A
#
# COMPACT_ATOMS: atom_id res chain seq x y z
N MET A 1 -21.79 41.01 2.71
CA MET A 1 -20.89 40.16 3.53
C MET A 1 -21.53 38.84 3.98
N LYS A 2 -22.84 38.77 4.29
CA LYS A 2 -23.52 37.51 4.69
C LYS A 2 -23.59 36.42 3.61
N PHE A 3 -23.68 36.80 2.32
CA PHE A 3 -23.75 35.85 1.20
C PHE A 3 -22.42 35.14 0.89
N PHE A 4 -21.28 35.77 1.19
CA PHE A 4 -19.95 35.17 0.95
C PHE A 4 -19.60 34.06 1.95
N VAL A 5 -20.20 34.09 3.15
CA VAL A 5 -19.99 33.06 4.18
C VAL A 5 -20.70 31.76 3.81
N LEU A 6 -21.87 31.86 3.15
CA LEU A 6 -22.67 30.71 2.74
C LEU A 6 -22.08 29.98 1.51
N THR A 7 -21.43 30.70 0.60
CA THR A 7 -20.79 30.06 -0.57
C THR A 7 -19.50 29.34 -0.17
N LEU A 8 -18.74 29.87 0.81
CA LEU A 8 -17.55 29.20 1.34
C LEU A 8 -17.90 27.89 2.06
N SER A 9 -19.02 27.82 2.79
CA SER A 9 -19.40 26.61 3.54
C SER A 9 -19.82 25.44 2.63
N VAL A 10 -20.33 25.72 1.43
CA VAL A 10 -20.74 24.67 0.47
C VAL A 10 -19.53 24.03 -0.20
N LEU A 11 -18.48 24.79 -0.51
CA LEU A 11 -17.24 24.27 -1.10
C LEU A 11 -16.42 23.41 -0.11
N PHE A 12 -16.56 23.65 1.19
CA PHE A 12 -15.91 22.82 2.21
C PHE A 12 -16.55 21.43 2.37
N PHE A 13 -17.82 21.25 1.98
CA PHE A 13 -18.53 19.99 2.15
C PHE A 13 -18.12 18.92 1.11
N GLU A 14 -17.67 19.31 -0.07
CA GLU A 14 -17.22 18.37 -1.11
C GLU A 14 -15.82 17.78 -0.86
N MET A 15 -15.00 18.42 -0.02
CA MET A 15 -13.63 17.93 0.27
C MET A 15 -13.58 16.78 1.29
N ILE A 16 -14.68 16.47 1.99
CA ILE A 16 -14.65 15.49 3.09
C ILE A 16 -14.70 14.04 2.58
N PHE A 17 -15.16 13.77 1.35
CA PHE A 17 -15.40 12.40 0.87
C PHE A 17 -14.20 11.72 0.17
N ALA A 18 -13.04 12.37 0.08
CA ALA A 18 -11.87 11.83 -0.64
C ALA A 18 -10.87 11.02 0.22
N ALA A 19 -11.16 10.78 1.51
CA ALA A 19 -10.18 10.22 2.43
C ALA A 19 -10.45 8.74 2.81
N SER A 20 -10.13 7.81 1.91
CA SER A 20 -9.61 6.50 2.31
C SER A 20 -8.72 5.91 1.20
N PRO A 21 -7.46 6.36 1.07
CA PRO A 21 -6.55 5.95 -0.01
C PRO A 21 -6.13 4.46 0.03
N ASP A 22 -6.38 3.74 1.13
CA ASP A 22 -5.91 2.35 1.28
C ASP A 22 -6.86 1.27 0.72
N THR A 23 -8.15 1.55 0.50
CA THR A 23 -9.12 0.51 0.09
C THR A 23 -9.16 0.25 -1.41
N LYS A 24 -8.83 1.24 -2.24
CA LYS A 24 -8.94 1.13 -3.71
C LYS A 24 -8.04 0.04 -4.29
N PHE A 25 -6.78 -0.04 -3.86
CA PHE A 25 -5.85 -1.06 -4.37
C PHE A 25 -6.22 -2.48 -3.93
N ILE A 26 -6.82 -2.63 -2.76
CA ILE A 26 -7.29 -3.92 -2.24
C ILE A 26 -8.35 -4.49 -3.18
N ASP A 27 -9.37 -3.70 -3.51
CA ASP A 27 -10.47 -4.17 -4.36
C ASP A 27 -10.03 -4.45 -5.79
N GLU A 28 -9.13 -3.62 -6.35
CA GLU A 28 -8.55 -3.88 -7.66
C GLU A 28 -7.74 -5.20 -7.68
N CYS A 29 -6.97 -5.48 -6.64
CA CYS A 29 -6.16 -6.69 -6.55
C CYS A 29 -6.99 -7.96 -6.29
N LEU A 30 -8.08 -7.87 -5.54
CA LEU A 30 -9.01 -8.99 -5.36
C LEU A 30 -9.67 -9.37 -6.68
N LYS A 31 -10.05 -8.37 -7.49
CA LYS A 31 -10.61 -8.59 -8.84
C LYS A 31 -9.59 -9.23 -9.79
N GLU A 32 -8.35 -8.76 -9.80
CA GLU A 32 -7.30 -9.27 -10.70
C GLU A 32 -7.00 -10.75 -10.48
N ILE A 33 -7.05 -11.21 -9.22
CA ILE A 33 -6.62 -12.58 -8.86
C ILE A 33 -7.83 -13.52 -8.75
N ASN A 34 -9.04 -13.01 -8.96
CA ASN A 34 -10.30 -13.77 -8.91
C ASN A 34 -10.45 -14.56 -7.59
N ILE A 35 -10.22 -13.85 -6.48
CA ILE A 35 -10.27 -14.42 -5.13
C ILE A 35 -11.45 -13.82 -4.38
N PRO A 36 -12.23 -14.64 -3.62
CA PRO A 36 -13.22 -14.11 -2.71
C PRO A 36 -12.61 -13.16 -1.66
N SER A 37 -13.45 -12.30 -1.08
CA SER A 37 -13.02 -11.26 -0.14
C SER A 37 -12.49 -11.80 1.20
N ASP A 38 -12.56 -13.11 1.43
CA ASP A 38 -12.05 -13.82 2.60
C ASP A 38 -10.51 -13.75 2.73
N VAL A 39 -9.80 -13.47 1.64
CA VAL A 39 -8.34 -13.27 1.59
C VAL A 39 -7.91 -11.90 2.13
N ARG A 40 -8.87 -11.00 2.43
CA ARG A 40 -8.60 -9.69 3.06
C ARG A 40 -7.95 -9.80 4.45
N ASN A 41 -7.99 -10.97 5.08
CA ASN A 41 -7.40 -11.14 6.40
C ASN A 41 -5.87 -11.40 6.30
N PRO A 42 -5.01 -10.44 6.71
CA PRO A 42 -3.56 -10.51 6.50
C PRO A 42 -2.84 -11.60 7.33
N VAL A 43 -3.57 -12.23 8.25
CA VAL A 43 -3.10 -13.30 9.15
C VAL A 43 -3.14 -14.68 8.49
N VAL A 44 -3.77 -14.80 7.32
CA VAL A 44 -3.95 -16.08 6.62
C VAL A 44 -2.65 -16.51 5.95
N ASN A 45 -2.14 -17.67 6.36
CA ASN A 45 -1.06 -18.47 5.77
C ASN A 45 -0.17 -17.72 4.76
N VAL A 46 0.93 -17.14 5.23
CA VAL A 46 1.90 -16.40 4.38
C VAL A 46 2.52 -17.24 3.27
N ASN A 47 2.38 -18.57 3.32
CA ASN A 47 2.87 -19.48 2.30
C ASN A 47 1.87 -19.74 1.17
N ASP A 48 0.60 -19.37 1.35
CA ASP A 48 -0.44 -19.53 0.33
C ASP A 48 -0.06 -18.76 -0.96
N PRO A 49 -0.03 -19.44 -2.13
CA PRO A 49 0.26 -18.80 -3.42
C PRO A 49 -0.68 -17.62 -3.75
N LYS A 50 -1.97 -17.73 -3.43
CA LYS A 50 -2.97 -16.66 -3.63
C LYS A 50 -2.66 -15.44 -2.79
N GLN A 51 -2.28 -15.63 -1.52
CA GLN A 51 -1.85 -14.55 -0.63
C GLN A 51 -0.56 -13.88 -1.11
N LYS A 52 0.39 -14.66 -1.64
CA LYS A 52 1.62 -14.13 -2.26
C LYS A 52 1.32 -13.28 -3.49
N CYS A 53 0.43 -13.76 -4.37
CA CYS A 53 -0.01 -13.01 -5.55
C CYS A 53 -0.74 -11.73 -5.15
N PHE A 54 -1.60 -11.79 -4.15
CA PHE A 54 -2.34 -10.64 -3.63
C PHE A 54 -1.42 -9.56 -3.08
N LYS A 55 -0.48 -9.93 -2.22
CA LYS A 55 0.56 -9.00 -1.72
C LYS A 55 1.41 -8.42 -2.84
N ALA A 56 1.79 -9.24 -3.82
CA ALA A 56 2.54 -8.76 -4.98
C ALA A 56 1.74 -7.76 -5.83
N CYS A 57 0.43 -7.97 -6.02
CA CYS A 57 -0.43 -7.02 -6.70
C CYS A 57 -0.47 -5.68 -5.96
N ILE A 58 -0.69 -5.70 -4.63
CA ILE A 58 -0.68 -4.48 -3.82
C ILE A 58 0.66 -3.76 -3.96
N MET A 59 1.77 -4.49 -3.80
CA MET A 59 3.12 -3.94 -3.91
C MET A 59 3.40 -3.30 -5.29
N LYS A 60 2.86 -3.87 -6.38
CA LYS A 60 2.96 -3.24 -7.72
C LYS A 60 2.18 -1.92 -7.76
N LYS A 61 0.94 -1.90 -7.28
CA LYS A 61 0.07 -0.71 -7.35
C LYS A 61 0.58 0.44 -6.48
N ILE A 62 1.14 0.16 -5.31
CA ILE A 62 1.78 1.18 -4.46
C ILE A 62 3.20 1.55 -4.93
N GLY A 63 3.71 0.90 -5.98
CA GLY A 63 5.01 1.21 -6.59
C GLY A 63 6.23 0.66 -5.86
N THR A 64 6.07 -0.18 -4.82
CA THR A 64 7.20 -0.81 -4.12
C THR A 64 7.76 -2.02 -4.85
N LEU A 65 7.01 -2.61 -5.78
CA LEU A 65 7.44 -3.70 -6.65
C LEU A 65 7.39 -3.26 -8.13
N LYS A 66 8.56 -3.01 -8.73
CA LYS A 66 8.71 -2.59 -10.14
C LYS A 66 9.53 -3.63 -10.90
N ASN A 67 9.06 -4.06 -12.06
CA ASN A 67 9.75 -5.07 -12.89
C ASN A 67 10.13 -6.34 -12.11
N GLY A 68 9.25 -6.78 -11.21
CA GLY A 68 9.49 -7.94 -10.36
C GLY A 68 10.53 -7.74 -9.25
N LYS A 69 11.05 -6.52 -9.06
CA LYS A 69 12.03 -6.17 -8.04
C LYS A 69 11.48 -5.18 -7.03
N ILE A 70 11.85 -5.36 -5.77
CA ILE A 70 11.50 -4.44 -4.69
C ILE A 70 12.35 -3.18 -4.81
N ASP A 71 11.70 -2.03 -4.76
CA ASP A 71 12.31 -0.71 -4.65
C ASP A 71 12.44 -0.34 -3.16
N PRO A 72 13.63 -0.48 -2.55
CA PRO A 72 13.81 -0.25 -1.12
C PRO A 72 13.59 1.20 -0.73
N THR A 73 13.89 2.15 -1.61
CA THR A 73 13.72 3.59 -1.35
C THR A 73 12.24 3.92 -1.23
N THR A 74 11.46 3.51 -2.23
CA THR A 74 9.99 3.73 -2.22
C THR A 74 9.33 3.00 -1.04
N THR A 75 9.81 1.80 -0.73
CA THR A 75 9.31 1.02 0.42
C THR A 75 9.57 1.73 1.75
N PHE A 76 10.77 2.28 1.95
CA PHE A 76 11.11 3.03 3.16
C PHE A 76 10.27 4.31 3.30
N GLU A 77 10.10 5.06 2.22
CA GLU A 77 9.30 6.29 2.22
C GLU A 77 7.84 6.05 2.63
N ILE A 78 7.26 4.91 2.23
CA ILE A 78 5.90 4.52 2.62
C ILE A 78 5.86 4.02 4.07
N MET A 79 6.85 3.24 4.50
CA MET A 79 6.85 2.61 5.82
C MET A 79 7.26 3.54 6.97
N LYS A 80 8.11 4.56 6.72
CA LYS A 80 8.63 5.44 7.77
C LYS A 80 7.53 6.20 8.53
N ASN A 81 6.39 6.45 7.88
CA ASN A 81 5.24 7.13 8.48
C ASN A 81 4.26 6.17 9.17
N LYS A 82 4.44 4.85 9.02
CA LYS A 82 3.57 3.80 9.55
C LYS A 82 4.17 3.05 10.74
N VAL A 83 5.45 3.27 11.03
CA VAL A 83 6.20 2.56 12.09
C VAL A 83 6.62 3.56 13.16
N ASN A 84 6.19 3.31 14.40
CA ASN A 84 6.76 3.97 15.57
C ASN A 84 8.06 3.23 15.93
N GLY A 85 9.22 3.85 15.72
CA GLY A 85 10.50 3.22 16.03
C GLY A 85 11.71 3.83 15.32
N ASN A 86 12.83 3.13 15.39
CA ASN A 86 14.10 3.58 14.80
C ASN A 86 14.07 3.46 13.26
N LEU A 87 14.07 4.61 12.59
CA LEU A 87 14.07 4.70 11.13
C LEU A 87 15.34 4.13 10.47
N SER A 88 16.50 4.21 11.13
CA SER A 88 17.73 3.61 10.60
C SER A 88 17.62 2.08 10.56
N SER A 89 17.14 1.48 11.65
CA SER A 89 16.92 0.03 11.70
C SER A 89 15.87 -0.43 10.68
N LEU A 90 14.81 0.35 10.49
CA LEU A 90 13.80 0.09 9.45
C LEU A 90 14.44 0.10 8.05
N LYS A 91 15.24 1.13 7.74
CA LYS A 91 15.90 1.28 6.45
C LYS A 91 16.86 0.12 6.16
N GLU A 92 17.65 -0.29 7.14
CA GLU A 92 18.56 -1.43 7.04
C GLU A 92 17.81 -2.72 6.72
N LYS A 93 16.75 -3.03 7.48
CA LYS A 93 15.93 -4.23 7.26
C LYS A 93 15.28 -4.24 5.87
N ILE A 94 14.77 -3.09 5.42
CA ILE A 94 14.18 -2.96 4.08
C ILE A 94 15.24 -3.25 3.00
N ASN A 95 16.44 -2.67 3.14
CA ASN A 95 17.54 -2.89 2.20
C ASN A 95 17.97 -4.36 2.16
N GLU A 96 18.09 -5.00 3.31
CA GLU A 96 18.46 -6.41 3.40
C GLU A 96 17.41 -7.31 2.74
N CYS A 97 16.13 -7.09 3.05
CA CYS A 97 15.02 -7.82 2.44
C CYS A 97 14.94 -7.62 0.92
N ALA A 98 15.08 -6.38 0.45
CA ALA A 98 15.09 -6.07 -0.98
C ALA A 98 16.27 -6.74 -1.69
N LYS A 99 17.47 -6.72 -1.10
CA LYS A 99 18.65 -7.41 -1.63
C LYS A 99 18.40 -8.91 -1.77
N LYS A 100 17.92 -9.57 -0.72
CA LYS A 100 17.61 -11.02 -0.73
C LYS A 100 16.53 -11.36 -1.75
N ALA A 101 15.46 -10.57 -1.83
CA ALA A 101 14.35 -10.80 -2.75
C ALA A 101 14.77 -10.59 -4.22
N ASN A 102 15.53 -9.54 -4.50
CA ASN A 102 15.95 -9.19 -5.86
C ASN A 102 17.07 -10.07 -6.42
N GLN A 103 17.79 -10.80 -5.55
CA GLN A 103 18.81 -11.77 -5.95
C GLN A 103 18.24 -13.14 -6.33
N LYS A 104 17.03 -13.49 -5.85
CA LYS A 104 16.36 -14.72 -6.28
C LYS A 104 15.95 -14.58 -7.74
N LYS A 105 16.59 -15.35 -8.63
CA LYS A 105 16.07 -15.55 -9.99
C LYS A 105 14.68 -16.18 -9.87
N ARG A 106 13.69 -15.51 -10.44
CA ARG A 106 12.32 -16.03 -10.61
C ARG A 106 12.26 -16.94 -11.82
#